data_AF-A0A3D0H1B8-F1
#
_entry.id   AF-A0A3D0H1B8-F1
#
_cell.length_a   1.000
_cell.length_b   1.000
_cell.length_c   1.000
_cell.angle_alpha   90.00
_cell.angle_beta   90.00
_cell.angle_gamma   90.00
#
_symmetry.space_group_name_H-M   'P 1'
#
loop_
_entity.id
_entity.type
_entity.pdbx_description
1 polymer ?
#
loop_
_entity_poly.entity_id
_entity_poly.type
_entity_poly.pdbx_seq_one_letter_code
_entity_poly.pdbx_strand_id
1 'polypeptide(L)' 'KDEGDVTGQSCAECHGKAPTATNPTPILTAYHGKCKGCHERMEVHGKKSGPVMCGSCHTK' A
#
# COMPACT_ATOMS: atom_id res chain seq x y z
N LYS A 1 -18.44 -18.46 17.48
CA LYS A 1 -17.21 -17.70 17.77
C LYS A 1 -17.08 -16.72 16.61
N ASP A 2 -17.53 -15.50 16.84
CA ASP A 2 -17.62 -14.43 15.86
C ASP A 2 -16.28 -14.23 15.16
N GLU A 3 -16.22 -14.66 13.90
CA GLU A 3 -15.16 -14.33 12.96
C GLU A 3 -15.35 -12.86 12.62
N GLY A 4 -14.72 -12.00 13.42
CA GLY A 4 -14.80 -10.55 13.28
C GLY A 4 -14.59 -10.16 11.83
N ASP A 5 -15.56 -9.45 11.29
CA ASP A 5 -15.49 -8.72 10.03
C ASP A 5 -14.11 -8.05 9.91
N VAL A 6 -13.20 -8.63 9.13
CA VAL A 6 -11.94 -7.99 8.75
C VAL A 6 -12.26 -7.01 7.64
N THR A 7 -13.09 -6.00 7.95
CA THR A 7 -13.13 -4.78 7.16
C THR A 7 -11.70 -4.26 7.14
N GLY A 8 -11.11 -4.19 5.94
CA GLY A 8 -9.68 -3.96 5.77
C GLY A 8 -9.18 -2.78 6.61
N GLN A 9 -8.42 -3.10 7.65
CA GLN A 9 -7.79 -2.12 8.54
C GLN A 9 -6.89 -1.17 7.73
N SER A 10 -6.86 0.11 8.11
CA SER A 10 -5.96 1.07 7.48
C SER A 10 -4.51 0.76 7.82
N CYS A 11 -3.65 0.72 6.81
CA CYS A 11 -2.21 0.48 6.99
C CYS A 11 -1.57 1.52 7.92
N ALA A 12 -2.10 2.75 7.93
CA ALA A 12 -1.60 3.86 8.73
C ALA A 12 -1.86 3.70 10.24
N GLU A 13 -2.72 2.76 10.64
CA GLU A 13 -2.95 2.48 12.07
C GLU A 13 -1.74 1.83 12.74
N CYS A 14 -0.96 1.06 11.99
CA CYS A 14 0.27 0.42 12.48
C CYS A 14 1.55 1.06 11.92
N HIS A 15 1.54 1.45 10.65
CA HIS A 15 2.71 2.00 9.97
C HIS A 15 2.71 3.54 10.04
N GLY A 16 3.68 4.09 10.77
CA GLY A 16 3.89 5.54 10.89
C GLY A 16 4.86 6.10 9.85
N LYS A 17 5.16 7.40 9.95
CA LYS A 17 6.20 8.06 9.12
C LYS A 17 7.60 7.51 9.38
N ALA A 18 7.88 7.14 10.63
CA ALA A 18 9.13 6.54 11.07
C ALA A 18 8.88 5.07 11.47
N PRO A 19 9.89 4.19 11.32
CA PRO A 19 9.77 2.80 11.76
C PRO A 19 9.74 2.72 13.29
N THR A 20 9.09 1.69 13.82
CA THR A 20 9.12 1.34 15.25
C THR A 20 9.66 -0.08 15.42
N ALA A 21 9.95 -0.47 16.66
CA ALA A 21 10.43 -1.83 16.95
C ALA A 21 9.41 -2.92 16.52
N THR A 22 8.11 -2.63 16.62
CA THR A 22 7.03 -3.56 16.25
C THR A 22 6.53 -3.38 14.82
N ASN A 23 6.75 -2.21 14.21
CA ASN A 23 6.39 -1.90 12.83
C ASN A 23 7.58 -1.24 12.12
N PRO A 24 8.57 -2.04 11.66
CA PRO A 24 9.81 -1.52 11.09
C PRO A 24 9.64 -0.94 9.67
N THR A 25 8.45 -1.04 9.09
CA THR A 25 8.16 -0.53 7.75
C THR A 25 7.46 0.82 7.85
N PRO A 26 8.07 1.92 7.36
CA PRO A 26 7.38 3.20 7.25
C PRO A 26 6.22 3.16 6.26
N ILE A 27 5.20 3.98 6.49
CA ILE A 27 3.97 4.00 5.68
C ILE A 27 4.23 4.29 4.20
N LEU A 28 5.18 5.19 3.90
CA LEU A 28 5.57 5.51 2.52
C LEU A 28 6.17 4.30 1.80
N THR A 29 7.00 3.52 2.50
CA THR A 29 7.59 2.29 1.97
C THR A 29 6.52 1.22 1.77
N ALA A 30 5.55 1.10 2.69
CA ALA A 30 4.45 0.15 2.57
C ALA A 30 3.62 0.41 1.30
N TYR A 31 3.16 1.65 1.09
CA TYR A 31 2.35 2.00 -0.09
C TYR A 31 3.13 1.89 -1.40
N HIS A 32 4.34 2.45 -1.49
CA HIS A 32 5.12 2.37 -2.74
C HIS A 32 5.62 0.94 -3.03
N GLY A 33 5.96 0.17 -2.00
CA GLY A 33 6.43 -1.21 -2.18
C GLY A 33 5.32 -2.19 -2.53
N LYS A 34 4.14 -2.06 -1.92
CA LYS A 34 3.03 -3.01 -2.12
C LYS A 34 2.08 -2.57 -3.24
N CYS A 35 1.56 -1.35 -3.17
CA CYS A 35 0.55 -0.88 -4.12
C CYS A 35 1.19 -0.55 -5.47
N LYS A 36 2.14 0.40 -5.50
CA LYS A 36 2.83 0.79 -6.74
C LYS A 36 3.61 -0.39 -7.33
N GLY A 37 4.35 -1.14 -6.51
CA GLY A 37 5.08 -2.31 -6.99
C GLY A 37 4.19 -3.40 -7.60
N CYS A 38 2.97 -3.60 -7.11
CA CYS A 38 2.01 -4.51 -7.75
C CYS A 38 1.55 -3.96 -9.11
N HIS A 39 1.19 -2.67 -9.18
CA HIS A 39 0.77 -2.03 -10.42
C HIS A 39 1.86 -2.07 -11.49
N GLU A 40 3.11 -1.73 -11.13
CA GLU A 40 4.25 -1.79 -12.04
C GLU A 40 4.45 -3.20 -12.60
N ARG A 41 4.38 -4.23 -11.75
CA ARG A 41 4.46 -5.61 -12.22
C ARG A 41 3.34 -5.93 -13.19
N MET A 42 2.10 -5.55 -12.87
CA MET A 42 0.95 -5.84 -13.72
C MET A 42 1.05 -5.13 -15.08
N GLU A 43 1.50 -3.87 -15.09
CA GLU A 43 1.74 -3.08 -16.29
C GLU A 43 2.80 -3.73 -17.20
N VAL A 44 3.92 -4.19 -16.64
CA VAL A 44 4.96 -4.92 -17.40
C VAL A 44 4.41 -6.19 -18.05
N HIS A 45 3.39 -6.82 -17.44
CA HIS A 45 2.72 -8.00 -18.00
C HIS A 45 1.54 -7.66 -18.93
N GLY A 46 1.34 -6.38 -19.29
CA GLY A 46 0.22 -5.93 -20.13
C GLY A 46 -1.15 -6.11 -19.49
N LYS A 47 -1.22 -6.22 -18.16
CA LYS A 47 -2.47 -6.43 -17.42
C LYS A 47 -3.02 -5.10 -16.92
N LYS A 48 -4.35 -5.00 -16.88
CA LYS A 48 -5.04 -3.89 -16.22
C LYS A 48 -4.61 -3.82 -14.74
N SER A 49 -4.19 -2.63 -14.32
CA SER A 49 -3.86 -2.33 -12.93
C SER A 49 -4.13 -0.86 -12.63
N GLY A 50 -3.87 -0.43 -11.40
CA GLY A 50 -3.97 0.98 -11.04
C GLY A 50 -2.77 1.80 -11.54
N PRO A 51 -2.75 3.11 -11.22
CA PRO A 51 -1.69 4.01 -11.67
C PRO A 51 -0.32 3.68 -11.07
N VAL A 52 0.73 3.98 -11.84
CA VAL A 52 2.14 3.91 -11.39
C VAL A 52 2.81 5.29 -11.29
N MET A 53 2.23 6.30 -11.94
CA MET A 53 2.75 7.67 -11.96
C MET A 53 2.34 8.44 -10.70
N CYS A 54 3.27 9.21 -10.13
CA CYS A 54 3.08 9.88 -8.84
C CYS A 54 1.81 10.74 -8.79
N GLY A 55 1.60 11.58 -9.81
CA GLY A 55 0.45 12.50 -9.87
C GLY A 55 -0.89 11.83 -10.14
N SER A 56 -0.88 10.56 -10.58
CA SER A 56 -2.11 9.80 -10.81
C SER A 56 -2.66 9.16 -9.53
N CYS A 57 -1.81 8.94 -8.53
CA CYS A 57 -2.24 8.57 -7.17
C CYS A 57 -2.43 9.79 -6.27
N HIS A 58 -1.53 10.77 -6.37
CA HIS A 58 -1.54 12.00 -5.58
C HIS A 58 -2.26 13.12 -6.35
N THR A 59 -3.55 12.92 -6.59
CA THR A 59 -4.42 13.96 -7.16
C THR A 59 -4.63 15.07 -6.13
N LYS A 60 -4.66 16.33 -6.60
CA LYS A 60 -4.91 17.51 -5.75
C LYS A 60 -6.36 17.59 -5.32
#